data_AF-A0A561B3D0-F1
#
_entry.id   AF-A0A561B3D0-F1
#
_cell.length_a   1.000
_cell.length_b   1.000
_cell.length_c   1.000
_cell.angle_alpha   90.00
_cell.angle_beta   90.00
_cell.angle_gamma   90.00
#
_symmetry.space_group_name_H-M   'P 1'
#
loop_
_entity.id
_entity.type
_entity.pdbx_description
1 polymer ?
#
loop_
_entity_poly.entity_id
_entity_poly.type
_entity_poly.pdbx_seq_one_letter_code
_entity_poly.pdbx_strand_id
1 'polypeptide(L)'
;MRPYLLLDVDGPLNPDRATTPPPGYEAHHLREGDKTWDVLMNPGHGELITALAEVYDPIWATGWEHGANRLLAPRIGLPEFPVITWPEGAIGAGSGSLCWKTRHVAQWVDRPFAWIDDEISDADTAYLEAQGVPAHYLHLVDSAIGLTAEDCATVREWAARLG
;
A
#
# COMPACT_ATOMS: atom_id res chain seq x y z
N MET A 1 -15.02 -15.54 -0.80
CA MET A 1 -14.80 -14.10 -0.52
C MET A 1 -13.34 -13.82 -0.75
N ARG A 2 -12.98 -12.74 -1.44
CA ARG A 2 -11.57 -12.45 -1.76
C ARG A 2 -10.86 -11.83 -0.55
N PRO A 3 -9.57 -12.09 -0.33
CA PRO A 3 -8.78 -11.38 0.66
C PRO A 3 -8.70 -9.87 0.35
N TYR A 4 -8.44 -9.03 1.35
CA TYR A 4 -8.09 -7.64 1.11
C TYR A 4 -6.68 -7.51 0.52
N LEU A 5 -6.47 -6.51 -0.32
CA LEU A 5 -5.14 -6.00 -0.66
C LEU A 5 -5.01 -4.60 -0.06
N LEU A 6 -4.31 -4.50 1.07
CA LEU A 6 -3.96 -3.24 1.69
C LEU A 6 -2.77 -2.65 0.94
N LEU A 7 -2.92 -1.43 0.45
CA LEU A 7 -1.94 -0.82 -0.45
C LEU A 7 -1.51 0.55 0.07
N ASP A 8 -0.21 0.71 0.34
CA ASP A 8 0.39 2.01 0.54
C ASP A 8 0.74 2.69 -0.80
N VAL A 9 0.99 3.99 -0.74
CA VAL A 9 1.43 4.84 -1.85
C VAL A 9 2.92 5.09 -1.78
N ASP A 10 3.41 5.71 -0.70
CA ASP A 10 4.81 6.08 -0.56
C ASP A 10 5.63 4.82 -0.33
N GLY A 11 6.67 4.64 -1.14
CA GLY A 11 7.35 3.36 -1.34
C GLY A 11 6.80 2.57 -2.53
N PRO A 12 5.64 1.89 -2.42
CA PRO A 12 5.13 1.03 -3.50
C PRO A 12 4.78 1.75 -4.81
N LEU A 13 4.00 2.83 -4.76
CA LEU A 13 3.54 3.53 -5.98
C LEU A 13 4.34 4.80 -6.26
N ASN A 14 4.87 5.40 -5.20
CA ASN A 14 5.73 6.56 -5.22
C ASN A 14 7.07 6.20 -4.56
N PRO A 15 8.10 5.79 -5.33
CA PRO A 15 9.41 5.42 -4.80
C PRO A 15 10.14 6.67 -4.27
N ASP A 16 9.76 7.10 -3.08
CA ASP A 16 10.14 8.35 -2.41
C ASP A 16 11.61 8.38 -1.97
N ARG A 17 12.27 7.21 -1.91
CA ARG A 17 13.70 7.08 -1.61
C ARG A 17 14.58 6.92 -2.84
N ALA A 18 14.00 6.94 -4.05
CA ALA A 18 14.78 6.86 -5.28
C ALA A 18 15.65 8.12 -5.46
N THR A 19 16.94 7.94 -5.74
CA THR A 19 17.86 9.06 -6.03
C THR A 19 17.68 9.62 -7.45
N THR A 20 17.15 8.79 -8.36
CA THR A 20 16.71 9.14 -9.71
C THR A 20 15.43 8.38 -10.02
N PRO A 21 14.51 8.94 -10.82
CA PRO A 21 13.28 8.24 -11.18
C PRO A 21 13.57 6.84 -11.75
N PRO A 22 13.00 5.77 -11.18
CA PRO A 22 13.17 4.43 -11.75
C PRO A 22 12.54 4.36 -13.15
N PRO A 23 12.94 3.40 -14.00
CA PRO A 23 12.39 3.28 -15.35
C PRO A 23 10.86 3.19 -15.36
N GLY A 24 10.23 3.99 -16.23
CA GLY A 24 8.76 4.04 -16.37
C GLY A 24 8.04 4.95 -15.37
N TYR A 25 8.74 5.50 -14.38
CA TYR A 25 8.17 6.52 -13.49
C TYR A 25 8.28 7.91 -14.10
N GLU A 26 7.21 8.67 -13.96
CA GLU A 26 7.09 10.07 -14.37
C GLU A 26 6.87 10.95 -13.14
N ALA A 27 7.45 12.15 -13.15
CA ALA A 27 7.26 13.12 -12.09
C ALA A 27 5.91 13.85 -12.25
N HIS A 28 5.15 13.94 -11.17
CA HIS A 28 3.89 14.65 -11.11
C HIS A 28 3.89 15.66 -9.97
N HIS A 29 3.45 16.88 -10.28
CA HIS A 29 3.18 17.90 -9.28
C HIS A 29 1.69 17.88 -8.93
N LEU A 30 1.37 17.47 -7.71
CA LEU A 30 0.01 17.36 -7.19
C LEU A 30 -0.30 18.55 -6.28
N ARG A 31 -1.57 18.98 -6.28
CA ARG A 31 -2.03 20.08 -5.44
C ARG A 31 -3.45 19.84 -4.94
N GLU A 32 -3.66 20.10 -3.66
CA GLU A 32 -4.98 20.12 -3.02
C GLU A 32 -5.04 21.28 -2.01
N GLY A 33 -5.84 22.30 -2.33
CA GLY A 33 -5.80 23.56 -1.60
C GLY A 33 -4.39 24.18 -1.67
N ASP A 34 -3.83 24.51 -0.51
CA ASP A 34 -2.49 25.08 -0.37
C ASP A 34 -1.38 24.02 -0.25
N LYS A 35 -1.74 22.73 -0.19
CA LYS A 35 -0.77 21.64 -0.10
C LYS A 35 -0.32 21.20 -1.49
N THR A 36 0.98 20.97 -1.64
CA THR A 36 1.59 20.50 -2.88
C THR A 36 2.53 19.34 -2.61
N TRP A 37 2.61 18.40 -3.55
CA TRP A 37 3.49 17.24 -3.48
C TRP A 37 4.13 16.99 -4.85
N ASP A 38 5.41 16.66 -4.84
CA ASP A 38 6.08 16.10 -6.01
C ASP A 38 6.17 14.59 -5.79
N VAL A 39 5.55 13.82 -6.68
CA VAL A 39 5.54 12.36 -6.62
C VAL A 39 6.05 11.77 -7.92
N LEU A 40 6.60 10.56 -7.83
CA LEU A 40 6.88 9.71 -8.96
C LEU A 40 5.72 8.73 -9.10
N MET A 41 5.21 8.54 -10.32
CA MET A 41 4.23 7.50 -10.58
C MET A 41 4.49 6.78 -11.89
N ASN A 42 4.18 5.49 -11.90
CA ASN A 42 4.30 4.65 -13.09
C ASN A 42 2.90 4.32 -13.61
N PRO A 43 2.51 4.78 -14.82
CA PRO A 43 1.21 4.45 -15.42
C PRO A 43 0.94 2.93 -15.50
N GLY A 44 2.00 2.11 -15.62
CA GLY A 44 1.90 0.65 -15.65
C GLY A 44 1.44 0.02 -14.33
N HIS A 45 1.54 0.73 -13.21
CA HIS A 45 1.02 0.23 -11.92
C HIS A 45 -0.50 0.05 -11.93
N GLY A 46 -1.22 0.84 -12.73
CA GLY A 46 -2.65 0.68 -12.94
C GLY A 46 -3.03 -0.73 -13.37
N GLU A 47 -2.31 -1.26 -14.36
CA GLU A 47 -2.52 -2.60 -14.89
C GLU A 47 -2.15 -3.68 -13.87
N LEU A 48 -1.02 -3.52 -13.17
CA LEU A 48 -0.58 -4.46 -12.13
C LEU A 48 -1.61 -4.59 -10.99
N ILE A 49 -2.09 -3.47 -10.47
CA ILE A 49 -3.07 -3.44 -9.37
C ILE A 49 -4.44 -3.92 -9.85
N THR A 50 -4.85 -3.57 -11.07
CA THR A 50 -6.09 -4.09 -11.67
C THR A 50 -6.03 -5.61 -11.79
N ALA A 51 -4.89 -6.17 -12.19
CA ALA A 51 -4.71 -7.61 -12.23
C ALA A 51 -4.82 -8.23 -10.82
N LEU A 52 -4.21 -7.63 -9.80
CA LEU A 52 -4.36 -8.11 -8.41
C LEU A 52 -5.82 -8.02 -7.94
N ALA A 53 -6.56 -7.00 -8.36
CA ALA A 53 -7.98 -6.81 -8.04
C ALA A 53 -8.90 -7.90 -8.63
N GLU A 54 -8.39 -8.83 -9.45
CA GLU A 54 -9.14 -10.03 -9.84
C GLU A 54 -9.24 -11.03 -8.68
N VAL A 55 -8.20 -11.14 -7.86
CA VAL A 55 -8.10 -12.11 -6.74
C VAL A 55 -8.16 -11.46 -5.36
N TYR A 56 -8.04 -10.13 -5.29
CA TYR A 56 -8.18 -9.33 -4.08
C TYR A 56 -9.33 -8.33 -4.17
N ASP A 57 -9.72 -7.80 -3.02
CA ASP A 57 -10.47 -6.54 -2.91
C ASP A 57 -9.50 -5.43 -2.42
N PRO A 58 -9.04 -4.51 -3.29
CA PRO A 58 -8.07 -3.47 -2.92
C PRO A 58 -8.63 -2.45 -1.95
N ILE A 59 -7.80 -2.01 -1.01
CA ILE A 59 -8.08 -1.01 0.02
C ILE A 59 -6.84 -0.11 0.15
N TRP A 60 -7.03 1.21 0.15
CA TRP A 60 -5.95 2.15 0.45
C TRP A 60 -5.60 2.09 1.94
N ALA A 61 -4.35 1.74 2.24
CA ALA A 61 -3.76 1.72 3.57
C ALA A 61 -2.56 2.67 3.62
N THR A 62 -2.81 3.95 3.33
CA THR A 62 -1.78 4.96 3.12
C THR A 62 -2.04 6.24 3.91
N GLY A 63 -0.97 6.98 4.23
CA GLY A 63 -1.05 8.32 4.84
C GLY A 63 -1.77 9.36 3.96
N TRP A 64 -1.96 9.08 2.66
CA TRP A 64 -2.75 9.92 1.75
C TRP A 64 -4.26 9.82 2.01
N GLU A 65 -4.72 8.77 2.67
CA GLU A 65 -6.14 8.45 2.90
C GLU A 65 -6.98 8.65 1.63
N HIS A 66 -8.09 9.39 1.72
CA HIS A 66 -8.96 9.70 0.57
C HIS A 66 -8.27 10.54 -0.51
N GLY A 67 -7.13 11.18 -0.20
CA GLY A 67 -6.28 11.83 -1.18
C GLY A 67 -5.77 10.86 -2.25
N ALA A 68 -5.59 9.57 -1.93
CA ALA A 68 -5.19 8.57 -2.90
C ALA A 68 -6.21 8.42 -4.04
N ASN A 69 -7.49 8.33 -3.72
CA ASN A 69 -8.56 8.29 -4.73
C ASN A 69 -8.65 9.60 -5.53
N ARG A 70 -8.48 10.76 -4.89
CA ARG A 70 -8.68 12.06 -5.57
C ARG A 70 -7.50 12.47 -6.45
N LEU A 71 -6.28 12.20 -6.00
CA LEU A 71 -5.07 12.78 -6.58
C LEU A 71 -4.21 11.76 -7.34
N LEU A 72 -4.20 10.49 -6.90
CA LEU A 72 -3.26 9.47 -7.38
C LEU A 72 -3.94 8.47 -8.33
N ALA A 73 -5.03 7.83 -7.88
CA ALA A 73 -5.73 6.79 -8.64
C ALA A 73 -6.04 7.20 -10.10
N PRO A 74 -6.54 8.43 -10.40
CA PRO A 74 -6.84 8.83 -11.77
C PRO A 74 -5.61 8.96 -12.68
N ARG A 75 -4.41 9.11 -12.11
CA ARG A 75 -3.15 9.28 -12.86
C ARG A 75 -2.60 7.95 -13.36
N ILE A 76 -2.91 6.88 -12.65
CA ILE A 76 -2.52 5.52 -13.00
C ILE A 76 -3.74 4.68 -13.42
N GLY A 77 -4.87 5.32 -13.75
CA GLY A 77 -6.04 4.64 -14.32
C GLY A 77 -6.79 3.71 -13.37
N LEU A 78 -6.62 3.86 -12.05
CA LEU A 78 -7.32 3.05 -11.06
C LEU A 78 -8.71 3.63 -10.74
N PRO A 79 -9.69 2.78 -10.42
CA PRO A 79 -10.96 3.23 -9.86
C PRO A 79 -10.76 3.68 -8.40
N GLU A 80 -11.84 4.19 -7.79
CA GLU A 80 -11.83 4.45 -6.36
C GLU A 80 -11.83 3.14 -5.56
N PHE A 81 -11.01 3.08 -4.51
CA PHE A 81 -11.01 1.99 -3.54
C PHE A 81 -11.48 2.47 -2.16
N PRO A 82 -12.01 1.58 -1.30
CA PRO A 82 -12.19 1.87 0.11
C PRO A 82 -10.87 2.30 0.77
N VAL A 83 -10.96 3.06 1.85
CA VAL A 83 -9.81 3.71 2.50
C VAL A 83 -9.83 3.36 3.98
N ILE A 84 -8.68 2.95 4.53
CA ILE A 84 -8.46 2.94 5.97
C ILE A 84 -8.13 4.37 6.40
N THR A 85 -8.95 4.94 7.27
CA THR A 85 -8.71 6.26 7.87
C THR A 85 -8.01 6.13 9.21
N TRP A 86 -7.12 7.06 9.50
CA TRP A 86 -6.29 7.04 10.71
C TRP A 86 -6.79 8.06 11.74
N PRO A 87 -6.69 7.79 13.05
CA PRO A 87 -6.94 8.80 14.07
C PRO A 87 -6.01 10.01 13.91
N GLU A 88 -6.48 11.17 14.35
CA GLU A 88 -5.67 12.39 14.34
C GLU A 88 -4.35 12.17 15.11
N GLY A 89 -3.23 12.54 14.49
CA GLY A 89 -1.89 12.38 15.06
C GLY A 89 -1.30 10.98 14.94
N ALA A 90 -1.96 10.02 14.28
CA ALA A 90 -1.41 8.68 14.06
C ALA A 90 -0.27 8.64 13.03
N ILE A 91 -0.34 9.50 11.99
CA ILE A 91 0.67 9.55 10.92
C ILE A 91 2.04 9.90 11.52
N GLY A 92 3.01 9.00 11.34
CA GLY A 92 4.37 9.16 11.86
C GLY A 92 4.51 8.93 13.37
N ALA A 93 3.46 8.55 14.10
CA ALA A 93 3.52 8.25 15.54
C ALA A 93 4.07 6.85 15.86
N GLY A 94 4.89 6.29 14.96
CA GLY A 94 5.53 4.98 15.13
C GLY A 94 6.40 4.95 16.39
N SER A 95 6.41 3.79 17.06
CA SER A 95 7.24 3.56 18.25
C SER A 95 8.15 2.37 18.01
N GLY A 96 9.46 2.58 17.96
CA GLY A 96 10.43 1.50 17.75
C GLY A 96 10.41 0.99 16.30
N SER A 97 10.41 -0.33 16.12
CA SER A 97 10.48 -1.00 14.81
C SER A 97 9.10 -1.28 14.18
N LEU A 98 8.00 -0.96 14.86
CA LEU A 98 6.66 -1.22 14.37
C LEU A 98 6.21 -0.09 13.44
N CYS A 99 5.70 -0.44 12.26
CA CYS A 99 5.06 0.52 11.38
C CYS A 99 3.89 1.21 12.13
N TRP A 100 3.77 2.52 11.95
CA TRP A 100 2.76 3.32 12.65
C TRP A 100 1.32 2.90 12.28
N LYS A 101 1.12 2.32 11.08
CA LYS A 101 -0.17 1.80 10.58
C LYS A 101 -0.58 0.49 11.25
N THR A 102 0.37 -0.33 11.73
CA THR A 102 0.11 -1.75 12.06
C THR A 102 -0.94 -1.96 13.13
N ARG A 103 -0.95 -1.14 14.19
CA ARG A 103 -1.97 -1.26 15.26
C ARG A 103 -3.38 -0.95 14.75
N HIS A 104 -3.49 -0.02 13.81
CA HIS A 104 -4.76 0.37 13.22
C HIS A 104 -5.24 -0.64 12.19
N VAL A 105 -4.32 -1.16 11.36
CA VAL A 105 -4.60 -2.28 10.45
C VAL A 105 -5.13 -3.48 11.22
N ALA A 106 -4.49 -3.86 12.33
CA ALA A 106 -4.92 -4.99 13.17
C ALA A 106 -6.36 -4.86 13.70
N GLN A 107 -6.82 -3.63 13.94
CA GLN A 107 -8.19 -3.35 14.40
C GLN A 107 -9.21 -3.30 13.26
N TRP A 108 -8.75 -2.97 12.05
CA TRP A 108 -9.60 -2.75 10.89
C TRP A 108 -9.93 -4.05 10.13
N VAL A 109 -8.96 -4.97 10.03
CA VAL A 109 -9.08 -6.18 9.23
C VAL A 109 -10.00 -7.23 9.88
N ASP A 110 -10.94 -7.76 9.09
CA ASP A 110 -11.93 -8.75 9.52
C ASP A 110 -11.89 -10.08 8.72
N ARG A 111 -11.03 -10.16 7.70
CA ARG A 111 -10.81 -11.35 6.86
C ARG A 111 -9.37 -11.38 6.34
N PRO A 112 -8.93 -12.48 5.68
CA PRO A 112 -7.56 -12.58 5.20
C PRO A 112 -7.12 -11.40 4.33
N PHE A 113 -5.85 -11.00 4.42
CA PHE A 113 -5.34 -9.83 3.69
C PHE A 113 -3.85 -9.94 3.32
N ALA A 114 -3.50 -9.41 2.16
CA ALA A 114 -2.11 -9.06 1.84
C ALA A 114 -1.91 -7.55 2.07
N TRP A 115 -0.74 -7.14 2.53
CA TRP A 115 -0.40 -5.72 2.72
C TRP A 115 0.95 -5.40 2.07
N ILE A 116 0.91 -4.50 1.09
CA ILE A 116 2.08 -4.01 0.35
C ILE A 116 2.47 -2.64 0.92
N ASP A 117 3.70 -2.54 1.40
CA ASP A 117 4.21 -1.37 2.14
C ASP A 117 5.75 -1.36 2.14
N ASP A 118 6.40 -0.21 2.30
CA ASP A 118 7.85 -0.12 2.45
C ASP A 118 8.32 0.01 3.92
N GLU A 119 7.40 0.28 4.86
CA GLU A 119 7.73 0.47 6.28
C GLU A 119 7.55 -0.80 7.13
N ILE A 120 7.05 -1.89 6.55
CA ILE A 120 6.74 -3.13 7.29
C ILE A 120 8.00 -3.96 7.61
N SER A 121 7.94 -4.69 8.71
CA SER A 121 9.04 -5.49 9.23
C SER A 121 8.55 -6.79 9.87
N ASP A 122 9.49 -7.65 10.27
CA ASP A 122 9.18 -8.86 11.05
C ASP A 122 8.45 -8.54 12.37
N ALA A 123 8.65 -7.35 12.94
CA ALA A 123 7.94 -6.92 14.14
C ALA A 123 6.44 -6.71 13.88
N ASP A 124 6.07 -6.30 12.67
CA ASP A 124 4.67 -6.11 12.26
C ASP A 124 3.97 -7.45 12.08
N THR A 125 4.65 -8.42 11.46
CA THR A 125 4.18 -9.81 11.36
C THR A 125 3.93 -10.39 12.74
N ALA A 126 4.93 -10.35 13.63
CA ALA A 126 4.82 -10.88 14.98
C ALA A 126 3.71 -10.19 15.80
N TYR A 127 3.52 -8.88 15.60
CA TYR A 127 2.45 -8.15 16.26
C TYR A 127 1.07 -8.62 15.77
N LEU A 128 0.86 -8.73 14.46
CA LEU A 128 -0.40 -9.17 13.86
C LEU A 128 -0.76 -10.60 14.27
N GLU A 129 0.22 -11.52 14.26
CA GLU A 129 0.07 -12.87 14.80
C GLU A 129 -0.37 -12.87 16.27
N ALA A 130 0.27 -12.04 17.11
CA ALA A 130 -0.07 -11.94 18.53
C ALA A 130 -1.47 -11.33 18.77
N GLN A 131 -1.96 -10.48 17.87
CA GLN A 131 -3.34 -9.98 17.92
C GLN A 131 -4.38 -11.01 17.43
N GLY A 132 -3.95 -12.12 16.84
CA GLY A 132 -4.85 -13.15 16.32
C GLY A 132 -5.69 -12.66 15.15
N VAL A 133 -5.16 -11.74 14.33
CA VAL A 133 -5.85 -11.27 13.12
C VAL A 133 -5.98 -12.43 12.11
N PRO A 134 -6.87 -12.31 11.10
CA PRO A 134 -6.98 -13.31 10.05
C PRO A 134 -5.65 -13.59 9.31
N ALA A 135 -5.63 -14.68 8.53
CA ALA A 135 -4.46 -15.06 7.75
C ALA A 135 -3.94 -13.88 6.90
N HIS A 136 -2.65 -13.59 6.99
CA HIS A 136 -2.07 -12.40 6.36
C HIS A 136 -0.73 -12.66 5.69
N TYR A 137 -0.39 -11.76 4.77
CA TYR A 137 0.92 -11.69 4.14
C TYR A 137 1.38 -10.24 4.03
N LEU A 138 2.55 -9.95 4.56
CA LEU A 138 3.19 -8.64 4.52
C LEU A 138 4.25 -8.68 3.43
N HIS A 139 4.11 -7.81 2.43
CA HIS A 139 5.01 -7.72 1.30
C HIS A 139 5.80 -6.41 1.36
N LEU A 140 7.05 -6.50 1.77
CA LEU A 140 7.95 -5.35 1.86
C LEU A 140 8.42 -4.94 0.46
N VAL A 141 8.17 -3.68 0.09
CA VAL A 141 8.67 -3.10 -1.16
C VAL A 141 9.90 -2.22 -0.89
N ASP A 142 10.89 -2.28 -1.78
CA ASP A 142 12.02 -1.36 -1.75
C ASP A 142 11.57 0.03 -2.26
N SER A 143 11.51 1.02 -1.38
CA SER A 143 11.09 2.39 -1.72
C SER A 143 12.05 3.17 -2.64
N ALA A 144 13.23 2.61 -2.97
CA ALA A 144 14.08 3.17 -4.03
C ALA A 144 13.69 2.68 -5.43
N ILE A 145 12.89 1.62 -5.53
CA ILE A 145 12.49 0.96 -6.80
C ILE A 145 10.98 1.09 -7.02
N GLY A 146 10.21 0.94 -5.95
CA GLY A 146 8.76 0.82 -5.94
C GLY A 146 8.28 -0.54 -6.45
N LEU A 147 6.96 -0.66 -6.59
CA LEU A 147 6.27 -1.91 -6.86
C LEU A 147 6.61 -2.46 -8.24
N THR A 148 6.98 -3.74 -8.27
CA THR A 148 7.35 -4.44 -9.50
C THR A 148 6.32 -5.52 -9.87
N ALA A 149 6.46 -6.07 -11.07
CA ALA A 149 5.66 -7.21 -11.50
C ALA A 149 5.97 -8.48 -10.68
N GLU A 150 7.20 -8.63 -10.19
CA GLU A 150 7.62 -9.78 -9.36
C GLU A 150 6.99 -9.71 -7.96
N ASP A 151 6.89 -8.51 -7.39
CA ASP A 151 6.15 -8.26 -6.15
C ASP A 151 4.68 -8.67 -6.32
N CYS A 152 4.04 -8.22 -7.41
CA CYS A 152 2.65 -8.56 -7.70
C CYS A 152 2.45 -10.06 -7.92
N ALA A 153 3.41 -10.75 -8.55
CA ALA A 153 3.36 -12.21 -8.70
C ALA A 153 3.42 -12.92 -7.35
N THR A 154 4.35 -12.51 -6.48
CA THR A 154 4.52 -13.06 -5.13
C THR A 154 3.26 -12.87 -4.28
N VAL A 155 2.68 -11.66 -4.30
CA VAL A 155 1.42 -11.36 -3.61
C VAL A 155 0.27 -12.19 -4.19
N ARG A 156 0.17 -12.35 -5.51
CA ARG A 156 -0.86 -13.22 -6.12
C ARG A 156 -0.73 -14.68 -5.69
N GLU A 157 0.49 -15.20 -5.62
CA GLU A 157 0.75 -16.58 -5.20
C GLU A 157 0.32 -16.85 -3.75
N TRP A 158 0.38 -15.85 -2.87
CA TRP A 158 -0.17 -16.00 -1.53
C TRP A 158 -1.69 -16.21 -1.53
N ALA A 159 -2.46 -15.41 -2.29
CA ALA A 159 -3.91 -15.61 -2.42
C ALA A 159 -4.26 -17.00 -2.96
N ALA A 160 -3.49 -17.51 -3.94
CA ALA A 160 -3.68 -18.84 -4.49
C ALA A 160 -3.44 -19.97 -3.47
N ARG A 161 -2.69 -19.71 -2.38
CA ARG A 161 -2.42 -20.69 -1.31
C ARG A 161 -3.45 -20.65 -0.17
N LEU A 162 -4.31 -19.64 -0.11
CA LEU A 162 -5.37 -19.54 0.90
C LEU A 162 -6.54 -20.51 0.66
N GLY A 163 -6.67 -21.05 -0.56
CA GLY A 163 -7.75 -21.95 -0.97
C GLY A 163 -7.59 -22.44 -2.39
#